data_AF-A0A3B9PNT5-F1
#
_entry.id   AF-A0A3B9PNT5-F1
#
_cell.length_a   1.000
_cell.length_b   1.000
_cell.length_c   1.000
_cell.angle_alpha   90.00
_cell.angle_beta   90.00
_cell.angle_gamma   90.00
#
_symmetry.space_group_name_H-M   'P 1'
#
loop_
_entity.id
_entity.type
_entity.pdbx_description
1 polymer ?
#
loop_
_entity_poly.entity_id
_entity_poly.type
_entity_poly.pdbx_seq_one_letter_code
_entity_poly.pdbx_strand_id
1 'polypeptide(L)'
;MKRILAICIAGLFSGGALAADLMQVYRDALANDAKFSAARAQYEAGQEKVVQGRAGLLPQVGMDANTTWNDANLKPGGGRLPTTESYNSNGYGVQLTQPLFRWQNWVQFKQG
;
A
#
# COMPACT_ATOMS: atom_id res chain seq x y z
N MET A 1 -32.10 40.15 41.02
CA MET A 1 -32.40 40.16 39.56
C MET A 1 -31.40 39.37 38.71
N LYS A 2 -30.08 39.53 38.88
CA LYS A 2 -29.05 38.81 38.08
C LYS A 2 -29.09 37.27 38.19
N ARG A 3 -29.45 36.73 39.37
CA ARG A 3 -29.54 35.27 39.62
C ARG A 3 -30.75 34.60 38.94
N ILE A 4 -31.85 35.33 38.77
CA ILE A 4 -33.07 34.83 38.12
C ILE A 4 -32.83 34.74 36.60
N LEU A 5 -32.15 35.75 36.04
CA LEU A 5 -31.78 35.76 34.64
C LEU A 5 -30.83 34.59 34.28
N ALA A 6 -29.87 34.27 35.16
CA ALA A 6 -28.97 33.14 34.98
C ALA A 6 -29.69 31.78 34.98
N ILE A 7 -30.73 31.62 35.80
CA ILE A 7 -31.54 30.38 35.86
C ILE A 7 -32.43 30.24 34.61
N CYS A 8 -33.02 31.33 34.12
CA CYS A 8 -33.79 31.32 32.88
C CYS A 8 -32.94 30.98 31.65
N ILE A 9 -31.69 31.46 31.59
CA ILE A 9 -30.77 31.14 30.49
C ILE A 9 -30.32 29.67 30.57
N ALA A 10 -30.08 29.12 31.75
CA ALA A 10 -29.75 27.71 31.91
C ALA A 10 -30.92 26.78 31.52
N GLY A 11 -32.16 27.18 31.78
CA GLY A 11 -33.36 26.43 31.37
C GLY A 11 -33.57 26.38 29.85
N LEU A 12 -33.18 27.44 29.12
CA LEU A 12 -33.26 27.48 27.65
C LEU A 12 -32.24 26.56 26.95
N PHE A 13 -31.17 26.15 27.66
CA PHE A 13 -30.18 25.18 27.18
C PHE A 13 -30.44 23.74 27.66
N SER A 14 -31.56 23.50 28.36
CA SER A 14 -32.05 22.15 28.66
C SER A 14 -32.68 21.52 27.41
N GLY A 15 -31.89 21.40 26.33
CA GLY A 15 -32.24 20.58 25.18
C GLY A 15 -32.42 19.14 25.65
N GLY A 16 -33.62 18.58 25.45
CA GLY A 16 -33.93 17.22 25.84
C GLY A 16 -32.90 16.25 25.30
N ALA A 17 -32.48 15.30 26.13
CA ALA A 17 -31.69 14.17 25.69
C ALA A 17 -32.53 13.38 24.67
N LEU A 18 -32.32 13.63 23.38
CA LEU A 18 -32.89 12.81 22.31
C LEU A 18 -32.22 11.44 22.42
N ALA A 19 -32.95 10.47 22.93
CA ALA A 19 -32.48 9.09 22.99
C ALA A 19 -32.08 8.66 21.58
N ALA A 20 -30.84 8.19 21.42
CA ALA A 20 -30.39 7.68 20.14
C ALA A 20 -31.22 6.44 19.79
N ASP A 21 -31.85 6.44 18.62
CA ASP A 21 -32.59 5.29 18.13
C ASP A 21 -31.62 4.11 17.95
N LEU A 22 -32.03 2.91 18.37
CA LEU A 22 -31.18 1.73 18.32
C LEU A 22 -30.70 1.45 16.88
N MET A 23 -31.56 1.70 15.89
CA MET A 23 -31.18 1.56 14.48
C MET A 23 -30.20 2.63 14.02
N GLN A 24 -30.24 3.83 14.58
CA GLN A 24 -29.27 4.89 14.31
C GLN A 24 -27.90 4.51 14.88
N VAL A 25 -27.85 4.08 16.16
CA VAL A 25 -26.61 3.63 16.80
C VAL A 25 -26.02 2.42 16.08
N TYR A 26 -26.85 1.48 15.60
CA TYR A 26 -26.40 0.34 14.82
C TYR A 26 -25.75 0.76 13.48
N ARG A 27 -26.36 1.69 12.74
CA ARG A 27 -25.80 2.19 11.48
C ARG A 27 -24.48 2.94 11.71
N ASP A 28 -24.44 3.77 12.75
CA ASP A 28 -23.23 4.51 13.12
C ASP A 28 -22.10 3.55 13.52
N ALA A 29 -22.42 2.48 14.26
CA ALA A 29 -21.47 1.43 14.60
C ALA A 29 -21.01 0.66 13.35
N LEU A 30 -21.90 0.28 12.45
CA LEU A 30 -21.52 -0.44 11.23
C LEU A 30 -20.60 0.40 10.32
N ALA A 31 -20.76 1.73 10.33
CA ALA A 31 -19.93 2.64 9.55
C ALA A 31 -18.58 2.99 10.22
N ASN A 32 -18.51 3.02 11.56
CA ASN A 32 -17.36 3.57 12.29
C ASN A 32 -16.66 2.57 13.23
N ASP A 33 -17.19 1.36 13.41
CA ASP A 33 -16.57 0.36 14.27
C ASP A 33 -15.26 -0.15 13.65
N ALA A 34 -14.17 0.11 14.35
CA ALA A 34 -12.83 -0.24 13.91
C ALA A 34 -12.59 -1.76 13.89
N LYS A 35 -13.21 -2.53 14.80
CA LYS A 35 -13.04 -3.99 14.85
C LYS A 35 -13.73 -4.66 13.68
N PHE A 36 -14.95 -4.23 13.37
CA PHE A 36 -15.70 -4.68 12.20
C PHE A 36 -14.97 -4.32 10.90
N SER A 37 -14.51 -3.07 10.77
CA SER A 37 -13.73 -2.62 9.61
C SER A 37 -12.44 -3.42 9.46
N ALA A 38 -11.73 -3.70 10.55
CA ALA A 38 -10.52 -4.52 10.54
C ALA A 38 -10.82 -5.97 10.12
N ALA A 39 -11.88 -6.60 10.67
CA ALA A 39 -12.28 -7.94 10.30
C ALA A 39 -12.67 -8.03 8.81
N ARG A 40 -13.37 -7.00 8.29
CA ARG A 40 -13.71 -6.90 6.87
C ARG A 40 -12.45 -6.78 5.99
N ALA A 41 -11.53 -5.89 6.34
CA ALA A 41 -10.28 -5.75 5.60
C ALA A 41 -9.43 -7.03 5.64
N GLN A 42 -9.42 -7.76 6.76
CA GLN A 42 -8.77 -9.06 6.86
C GLN A 42 -9.43 -10.11 5.97
N TYR A 43 -10.77 -10.11 5.88
CA TYR A 43 -11.50 -11.00 4.99
C TYR A 43 -11.20 -10.70 3.52
N GLU A 44 -11.22 -9.42 3.13
CA GLU A 44 -10.85 -8.99 1.78
C GLU A 44 -9.40 -9.35 1.45
N ALA A 45 -8.44 -9.08 2.35
CA ALA A 45 -7.05 -9.50 2.20
C ALA A 45 -6.88 -11.04 2.10
N GLY A 46 -7.70 -11.79 2.84
CA GLY A 46 -7.73 -13.25 2.78
C GLY A 46 -8.18 -13.78 1.42
N GLN A 47 -9.18 -13.14 0.80
CA GLN A 47 -9.64 -13.51 -0.55
C GLN A 47 -8.56 -13.28 -1.61
N GLU A 48 -7.78 -12.21 -1.49
CA GLU A 48 -6.71 -11.88 -2.44
C GLU A 48 -5.54 -12.87 -2.43
N LYS A 49 -5.36 -13.63 -1.34
CA LYS A 49 -4.26 -14.59 -1.26
C LYS A 49 -4.34 -15.70 -2.33
N VAL A 50 -5.56 -16.15 -2.67
CA VAL A 50 -5.76 -17.15 -3.74
C VAL A 50 -5.29 -16.61 -5.09
N VAL A 51 -5.55 -15.33 -5.37
CA VAL A 51 -5.11 -14.67 -6.60
C VAL A 51 -3.59 -14.51 -6.61
N GLN A 52 -2.99 -14.13 -5.48
CA GLN A 52 -1.53 -14.04 -5.32
C GLN A 52 -0.84 -15.40 -5.50
N GLY A 53 -1.39 -16.47 -4.89
CA GLY A 53 -0.88 -17.82 -5.06
C GLY A 53 -0.96 -18.30 -6.51
N ARG A 54 -2.04 -17.96 -7.22
CA ARG A 54 -2.20 -18.27 -8.65
C ARG A 54 -1.18 -17.52 -9.52
N ALA A 55 -0.86 -16.27 -9.19
CA ALA A 55 0.13 -15.49 -9.92
C ALA A 55 1.51 -16.18 -9.96
N GLY A 56 1.87 -16.94 -8.93
CA GLY A 56 3.09 -17.74 -8.91
C GLY A 56 3.11 -18.92 -9.91
N LEU A 57 1.96 -19.35 -10.42
CA LEU A 57 1.86 -20.42 -11.43
C LEU A 57 1.89 -19.89 -12.87
N LEU A 58 1.78 -18.57 -13.05
CA LEU A 58 1.76 -17.93 -14.36
C LEU A 58 3.16 -17.45 -14.76
N PRO A 59 3.40 -17.24 -16.07
CA PRO A 59 4.60 -16.53 -16.51
C PRO A 59 4.64 -15.12 -15.93
N GLN A 60 5.83 -14.68 -15.50
CA GLN A 60 6.08 -13.32 -15.04
C GLN A 60 6.77 -12.52 -16.13
N VAL A 61 6.33 -11.28 -16.32
CA VAL A 61 6.98 -10.30 -17.19
C VAL A 61 7.52 -9.18 -16.32
N GLY A 62 8.83 -8.95 -16.40
CA GLY A 62 9.51 -7.81 -15.81
C GLY A 62 9.98 -6.83 -16.87
N MET A 63 10.09 -5.57 -16.49
CA MET A 63 10.75 -4.53 -17.28
C MET A 63 11.66 -3.75 -16.34
N ASP A 64 12.88 -3.49 -16.81
CA ASP A 64 13.87 -2.71 -16.08
C ASP A 64 14.38 -1.57 -16.96
N ALA A 65 14.61 -0.41 -16.35
CA ALA A 65 15.23 0.74 -16.97
C ALA A 65 16.22 1.36 -15.99
N ASN A 66 17.41 1.71 -16.46
CA ASN A 66 18.44 2.35 -15.67
C ASN A 66 19.19 3.43 -16.46
N THR A 67 19.77 4.36 -15.71
CA THR A 67 20.73 5.34 -16.19
C THR A 67 21.90 5.34 -15.21
N THR A 68 23.12 5.41 -15.70
CA THR A 68 24.33 5.32 -14.90
C THR A 68 25.33 6.31 -15.45
N TRP A 69 25.63 7.33 -14.67
CA TRP A 69 26.73 8.24 -14.97
C TRP A 69 28.06 7.56 -14.65
N ASN A 70 28.97 7.55 -15.62
CA ASN A 70 30.27 6.89 -15.48
C ASN A 70 31.38 7.92 -15.67
N ASP A 71 32.30 7.97 -14.71
CA ASP A 71 33.52 8.75 -14.79
C ASP A 71 34.72 7.78 -14.83
N ALA A 72 35.39 7.72 -15.97
CA ALA A 72 36.53 6.85 -16.19
C ALA A 72 37.83 7.65 -16.29
N ASN A 73 38.75 7.43 -15.35
CA ASN A 73 40.10 7.98 -15.41
C ASN A 73 41.03 6.98 -16.08
N LEU A 74 41.33 7.20 -17.37
CA LEU A 74 42.26 6.37 -18.12
C LEU A 74 43.69 6.90 -17.94
N LYS A 75 44.59 6.02 -17.50
CA LYS A 75 46.04 6.25 -17.52
C LYS A 75 46.65 5.38 -18.61
N PRO A 76 46.82 5.89 -19.85
CA PRO A 76 47.40 5.08 -20.91
C PRO A 76 48.89 4.85 -20.62
N GLY A 77 49.36 3.61 -20.72
CA GLY A 77 50.80 3.30 -20.64
C GLY A 77 51.58 3.92 -21.81
N GLY A 78 52.88 4.17 -21.61
CA GLY A 78 53.79 4.61 -22.68
C GLY A 78 53.93 6.12 -22.87
N GLY A 79 53.81 6.93 -21.81
CA GLY A 79 54.13 8.36 -21.85
C GLY A 79 53.01 9.27 -22.39
N ARG A 80 51.79 8.74 -22.55
CA ARG A 80 50.60 9.53 -22.88
C ARG A 80 50.04 10.22 -21.62
N LEU A 81 49.50 11.42 -21.80
CA LEU A 81 48.83 12.15 -20.71
C LEU A 81 47.57 11.40 -20.24
N PRO A 82 47.24 11.44 -18.93
CA PRO A 82 45.99 10.90 -18.42
C PRO A 82 44.78 11.58 -19.10
N THR A 83 43.74 10.82 -19.38
CA THR A 83 42.48 11.35 -19.95
C THR A 83 41.31 10.93 -19.08
N THR A 84 40.46 11.90 -18.74
CA THR A 84 39.20 11.67 -18.03
C THR A 84 38.08 11.64 -19.05
N GLU A 85 37.40 10.51 -19.15
CA GLU A 85 36.21 10.35 -19.98
C GLU A 85 35.00 10.24 -19.05
N SER A 86 33.98 11.05 -19.31
CA SER A 86 32.70 10.96 -18.59
C SER A 86 31.60 10.72 -19.59
N TYR A 87 30.74 9.74 -19.31
CA TYR A 87 29.64 9.38 -20.19
C TYR A 87 28.47 8.82 -19.39
N ASN A 88 27.26 9.03 -19.92
CA ASN A 88 26.06 8.47 -19.36
C ASN A 88 25.67 7.19 -20.11
N SER A 89 25.47 6.11 -19.35
CA SER A 89 25.00 4.83 -19.86
C SER A 89 23.53 4.66 -19.54
N ASN A 90 22.71 4.28 -20.51
CA ASN A 90 21.30 3.98 -20.29
C ASN A 90 21.01 2.54 -20.71
N GLY A 91 20.28 1.80 -19.89
CA GLY A 91 19.89 0.43 -20.15
C GLY A 91 18.40 0.26 -19.99
N TYR A 92 17.79 -0.52 -20.88
CA TYR A 92 16.39 -0.92 -20.79
C TYR A 92 16.28 -2.40 -21.15
N GLY A 93 15.41 -3.14 -20.48
CA GLY A 93 15.23 -4.56 -20.71
C GLY A 93 13.82 -5.01 -20.36
N VAL A 94 13.36 -6.05 -21.05
CA VAL A 94 12.12 -6.76 -20.75
C VAL A 94 12.45 -8.25 -20.64
N GLN A 95 11.93 -8.91 -19.61
CA GLN A 95 12.22 -10.30 -19.30
C GLN A 95 10.93 -11.07 -19.08
N LEU A 96 10.73 -12.17 -19.82
CA LEU A 96 9.64 -13.11 -19.63
C LEU A 96 10.19 -14.38 -18.98
N THR A 97 9.69 -14.72 -17.79
CA THR A 97 10.06 -15.94 -17.07
C THR A 97 8.86 -16.85 -16.95
N GLN A 98 8.92 -18.03 -17.57
CA GLN A 98 7.89 -19.07 -17.44
C GLN A 98 8.42 -20.26 -16.62
N PRO A 99 7.83 -20.55 -15.45
CA PRO A 99 8.16 -21.77 -14.73
C PRO A 99 7.55 -22.99 -15.44
N LEU A 100 8.39 -23.98 -15.78
CA LEU A 100 7.90 -25.26 -16.33
C LEU A 100 7.31 -26.16 -15.23
N PHE A 101 7.97 -26.20 -14.07
CA PHE A 101 7.47 -26.89 -12.88
C PHE A 101 8.10 -26.33 -11.61
N ARG A 102 7.28 -25.94 -10.62
CA ARG A 102 7.74 -25.48 -9.29
C ARG A 102 6.75 -25.91 -8.21
N TRP A 103 7.11 -26.94 -7.43
CA TRP A 103 6.25 -27.49 -6.39
C TRP A 103 5.87 -26.47 -5.29
N GLN A 104 6.80 -25.61 -4.91
CA GLN A 104 6.55 -24.54 -3.92
C GLN A 104 5.37 -23.64 -4.32
N ASN A 105 5.32 -23.20 -5.57
CA ASN A 105 4.25 -22.33 -6.07
C ASN A 105 2.90 -23.05 -6.07
N TRP A 106 2.90 -24.36 -6.33
CA TRP A 106 1.69 -25.20 -6.28
C TRP A 106 1.14 -25.37 -4.86
N VAL A 107 2.02 -25.59 -3.89
CA VAL A 107 1.64 -25.67 -2.47
C VAL A 107 1.08 -24.34 -2.00
N GLN A 108 1.72 -23.22 -2.37
CA GLN A 108 1.26 -21.88 -2.00
C GLN A 108 -0.12 -21.55 -2.59
N PHE A 109 -0.37 -21.90 -3.86
CA PHE A 109 -1.70 -21.76 -4.47
C PHE A 109 -2.79 -22.58 -3.75
N LYS A 110 -2.45 -23.79 -3.28
CA LYS A 110 -3.41 -24.64 -2.55
C LYS A 110 -3.72 -24.16 -1.13
N GLN A 111 -2.82 -23.40 -0.52
CA GLN A 111 -2.97 -22.97 0.88
C GLN A 111 -3.83 -21.71 1.03
N GLY A 112 -4.14 -21.01 -0.06
CA GLY A 112 -4.89 -19.75 0.00
C GLY A 112 -4.02 -18.66 0.56
#